data_AF-A0A2T0TYH4-F1
#
_entry.id   AF-A0A2T0TYH4-F1
#
_cell.length_a   1.000
_cell.length_b   1.000
_cell.length_c   1.000
_cell.angle_alpha   90.00
_cell.angle_beta   90.00
_cell.angle_gamma   90.00
#
_symmetry.space_group_name_H-M   'P 1'
#
loop_
_entity.id
_entity.type
_entity.pdbx_description
1 polymer ?
#
loop_
_entity_poly.entity_id
_entity_poly.type
_entity_poly.pdbx_seq_one_letter_code
_entity_poly.pdbx_strand_id
1 'polypeptide(L)'
;MRHPEAVDRLLLVHPPLLGPAVLGPLAARLRAGGATVAVPDLRAHVPDPAAGRPSAAGWAQRWAAVVGPADVVVGFSGAGIALPLLAEASGARRAVWLDAVLPPAAGTARWPAGVRERVAPLVGDDGRVADWTTWWGPDAMAGLVPDAGVRAAVLAEGHRLPADLWSTGVPVPPLAAEARYVHLSPAYDGDAAAARDRGWPVAGDGRGAHLAVATDPARVAALLR
;
A
#
# COMPACT_ATOMS: atom_id res chain seq x y z
N MET A 1 29.84 -14.60 21.91
CA MET A 1 28.60 -15.29 21.50
C MET A 1 27.83 -14.34 20.59
N ARG A 2 27.95 -14.48 19.26
CA ARG A 2 27.17 -13.66 18.33
C ARG A 2 25.73 -14.13 18.43
N HIS A 3 24.81 -13.27 18.85
CA HIS A 3 23.38 -13.53 18.64
C HIS A 3 23.18 -13.73 17.13
N PRO A 4 22.39 -14.71 16.68
CA PRO A 4 21.98 -14.75 15.29
C PRO A 4 21.36 -13.39 14.97
N GLU A 5 21.86 -12.69 13.94
CA GLU A 5 21.25 -11.45 13.46
C GLU A 5 19.78 -11.74 13.23
N ALA A 6 18.90 -11.09 13.99
CA ALA A 6 17.47 -11.29 13.87
C ALA A 6 17.07 -10.99 12.43
N VAL A 7 16.60 -12.02 11.72
CA VAL A 7 16.07 -11.86 10.37
C VAL A 7 14.80 -11.01 10.50
N ASP A 8 14.84 -9.79 9.98
CA ASP A 8 13.67 -8.93 9.99
C ASP A 8 12.51 -9.61 9.26
N ARG A 9 11.36 -9.70 9.95
CA ARG A 9 10.09 -10.12 9.37
C ARG A 9 9.36 -8.91 8.81
N LEU A 10 9.23 -8.85 7.49
CA LEU A 10 8.56 -7.77 6.76
C LEU A 10 7.16 -8.21 6.34
N LEU A 11 6.19 -7.32 6.57
CA LEU A 11 4.86 -7.39 6.00
C LEU A 11 4.74 -6.29 4.94
N LEU A 12 4.66 -6.66 3.66
CA LEU A 12 4.40 -5.71 2.58
C LEU A 12 2.90 -5.70 2.27
N VAL A 13 2.31 -4.51 2.26
CA VAL A 13 0.87 -4.29 2.11
C VAL A 13 0.61 -3.58 0.79
N HIS A 14 -0.09 -4.25 -0.12
CA HIS A 14 -0.54 -3.69 -1.39
C HIS A 14 -1.70 -2.70 -1.18
N PRO A 15 -1.90 -1.69 -2.06
CA PRO A 15 -3.06 -0.81 -1.95
C PRO A 15 -4.36 -1.56 -2.28
N PRO A 16 -5.53 -1.09 -1.82
CA PRO A 16 -6.81 -1.74 -2.10
C PRO A 16 -7.09 -1.98 -3.59
N LEU A 17 -6.60 -1.09 -4.47
CA LEU A 17 -6.81 -1.14 -5.93
C LEU A 17 -6.00 -2.20 -6.66
N LEU A 18 -4.97 -2.75 -6.03
CA LEU A 18 -4.08 -3.75 -6.62
C LEU A 18 -4.08 -5.00 -5.74
N GLY A 19 -3.55 -6.10 -6.25
CA GLY A 19 -3.25 -7.28 -5.44
C GLY A 19 -1.77 -7.38 -5.09
N PRO A 20 -1.36 -8.48 -4.43
CA PRO A 20 0.01 -8.69 -3.98
C PRO A 20 1.04 -8.82 -5.13
N ALA A 21 0.65 -9.15 -6.36
CA ALA A 21 1.59 -9.33 -7.48
C ALA A 21 2.43 -8.09 -7.76
N VAL A 22 1.89 -6.88 -7.54
CA VAL A 22 2.64 -5.62 -7.75
C VAL A 22 3.87 -5.51 -6.82
N LEU A 23 3.81 -6.14 -5.65
CA LEU A 23 4.90 -6.19 -4.68
C LEU A 23 5.75 -7.46 -4.80
N GLY A 24 5.37 -8.38 -5.68
CA GLY A 24 6.06 -9.66 -5.91
C GLY A 24 7.55 -9.50 -6.18
N PRO A 25 7.98 -8.63 -7.14
CA PRO A 25 9.40 -8.41 -7.42
C PRO A 25 10.18 -7.87 -6.22
N LEU A 26 9.63 -6.89 -5.49
CA LEU A 26 10.25 -6.36 -4.27
C LEU A 26 10.36 -7.43 -3.17
N ALA A 27 9.31 -8.21 -2.96
CA ALA A 27 9.31 -9.29 -1.98
C ALA A 27 10.37 -10.35 -2.31
N ALA A 28 10.48 -10.76 -3.58
CA ALA A 28 11.50 -11.69 -4.03
C ALA A 28 12.91 -11.13 -3.78
N ARG A 29 13.13 -9.84 -4.08
CA ARG A 29 14.42 -9.18 -3.87
C ARG A 29 14.81 -9.08 -2.39
N LEU A 30 13.86 -8.80 -1.51
CA LEU A 30 14.08 -8.74 -0.06
C LEU A 30 14.37 -10.14 0.52
N ARG A 31 13.63 -11.17 0.08
CA ARG A 31 13.90 -12.57 0.46
C ARG A 31 15.29 -13.04 0.01
N ALA A 32 15.71 -12.68 -1.20
CA ALA A 32 17.07 -12.95 -1.67
C ALA A 32 18.15 -12.22 -0.86
N GLY A 33 17.78 -11.15 -0.15
CA GLY A 33 18.63 -10.45 0.83
C GLY A 33 18.60 -11.04 2.24
N GLY A 34 17.91 -12.16 2.46
CA GLY A 34 17.84 -12.86 3.74
C GLY A 34 16.63 -12.53 4.61
N ALA A 35 15.76 -11.60 4.19
CA ALA A 35 14.59 -11.21 4.98
C ALA A 35 13.44 -12.24 4.92
N THR A 36 12.65 -12.35 5.99
CA THR A 36 11.39 -13.11 5.95
C THR A 36 10.28 -12.16 5.52
N VAL A 37 9.65 -12.39 4.36
CA VAL A 37 8.67 -11.44 3.79
C VAL A 37 7.31 -12.09 3.57
N ALA A 38 6.26 -11.47 4.12
CA ALA A 38 4.86 -11.78 3.86
C ALA A 38 4.22 -10.70 2.96
N VAL A 39 3.41 -11.14 2.00
CA VAL A 39 2.60 -10.26 1.13
C VAL A 39 1.19 -10.87 1.04
N PRO A 40 0.36 -10.71 2.08
CA PRO A 40 -0.99 -11.29 2.07
C PRO A 40 -1.84 -10.64 0.98
N ASP A 41 -2.73 -11.43 0.39
CA ASP A 41 -3.78 -10.90 -0.46
C ASP A 41 -4.94 -10.40 0.42
N LEU A 42 -5.13 -9.09 0.45
CA LEU A 42 -6.12 -8.43 1.29
C LEU A 42 -7.34 -7.96 0.49
N ARG A 43 -7.39 -8.22 -0.82
CA ARG A 43 -8.47 -7.73 -1.71
C ARG A 43 -9.85 -8.23 -1.27
N ALA A 44 -9.94 -9.50 -0.89
CA ALA A 44 -11.18 -10.13 -0.44
C ALA A 44 -11.74 -9.50 0.86
N HIS A 45 -10.93 -8.77 1.61
CA HIS A 45 -11.31 -8.13 2.87
C HIS A 45 -11.70 -6.65 2.70
N VAL A 46 -11.63 -6.10 1.49
CA VAL A 46 -12.09 -4.72 1.23
C VAL A 46 -13.62 -4.61 1.31
N PRO A 47 -14.41 -5.44 0.60
CA PRO A 47 -15.86 -5.38 0.69
C PRO A 47 -16.35 -5.74 2.09
N ASP A 48 -17.43 -5.10 2.54
CA ASP A 48 -18.14 -5.44 3.76
C ASP A 48 -19.09 -6.62 3.48
N PRO A 49 -18.81 -7.82 4.03
CA PRO A 49 -19.62 -9.00 3.78
C PRO A 49 -21.01 -8.93 4.43
N ALA A 50 -21.20 -8.04 5.42
CA ALA A 50 -22.48 -7.87 6.11
C ALA A 50 -23.39 -6.84 5.42
N ALA A 51 -22.86 -6.08 4.46
CA ALA A 51 -23.63 -5.06 3.77
C ALA A 51 -24.55 -5.68 2.71
N GLY A 52 -25.83 -5.33 2.74
CA GLY A 52 -26.80 -5.65 1.66
C GLY A 52 -26.56 -4.88 0.35
N ARG A 53 -25.47 -4.11 0.27
CA ARG A 53 -25.06 -3.30 -0.88
C ARG A 53 -23.53 -3.26 -0.96
N PRO A 54 -22.93 -2.83 -2.07
CA PRO A 54 -21.49 -2.63 -2.16
C PRO A 54 -21.06 -1.57 -1.14
N SER A 55 -20.16 -1.96 -0.25
CA SER A 55 -19.67 -1.13 0.84
C SER A 55 -18.25 -1.55 1.19
N ALA A 56 -17.39 -0.57 1.46
CA ALA A 56 -16.07 -0.76 2.04
C ALA A 56 -16.03 -0.34 3.52
N ALA A 57 -17.18 -0.11 4.17
CA ALA A 57 -17.22 0.23 5.58
C ALA A 57 -16.41 -0.78 6.41
N GLY A 58 -15.49 -0.30 7.26
CA GLY A 58 -14.66 -1.15 8.11
C GLY A 58 -13.52 -1.93 7.42
N TRP A 59 -13.20 -1.62 6.16
CA TRP A 59 -12.18 -2.37 5.39
C TRP A 59 -10.81 -2.41 6.08
N ALA A 60 -10.36 -1.29 6.64
CA ALA A 60 -9.04 -1.19 7.26
C ALA A 60 -8.96 -2.04 8.53
N GLN A 61 -10.03 -2.10 9.31
CA GLN A 61 -10.14 -2.97 10.48
C GLN A 61 -10.16 -4.45 10.09
N ARG A 62 -10.84 -4.80 8.98
CA ARG A 62 -10.79 -6.17 8.45
C ARG A 62 -9.39 -6.57 8.00
N TRP A 63 -8.66 -5.66 7.36
CA TRP A 63 -7.25 -5.90 7.02
C TRP A 63 -6.41 -6.11 8.28
N ALA A 64 -6.55 -5.22 9.28
CA ALA A 64 -5.84 -5.34 10.55
C ALA A 64 -6.14 -6.67 11.28
N ALA A 65 -7.36 -7.20 11.17
CA ALA A 65 -7.74 -8.46 11.81
C ALA A 65 -7.10 -9.72 11.18
N VAL A 66 -6.56 -9.63 9.95
CA VAL A 66 -6.05 -10.80 9.21
C VAL A 66 -4.54 -10.74 8.93
N VAL A 67 -3.88 -9.61 9.20
CA VAL A 67 -2.43 -9.53 9.06
C VAL A 67 -1.72 -10.29 10.18
N GLY A 68 -0.61 -10.94 9.83
CA GLY A 68 0.23 -11.65 10.78
C GLY A 68 1.25 -10.73 11.48
N PRO A 69 1.93 -11.24 12.52
CA PRO A 69 2.96 -10.49 13.22
C PRO A 69 4.17 -10.17 12.31
N ALA A 70 4.75 -8.99 12.46
CA ALA A 70 5.91 -8.52 11.69
C ALA A 70 6.78 -7.56 12.52
N ASP A 71 8.08 -7.50 12.23
CA ASP A 71 9.00 -6.50 12.81
C ASP A 71 8.85 -5.16 12.10
N VAL A 72 8.63 -5.20 10.78
CA VAL A 72 8.47 -4.03 9.92
C VAL A 72 7.23 -4.21 9.06
N VAL A 73 6.33 -3.23 9.09
CA VAL A 73 5.20 -3.17 8.15
C VAL A 73 5.45 -2.07 7.12
N VAL A 74 5.25 -2.39 5.84
CA VAL A 74 5.48 -1.49 4.71
C VAL A 74 4.18 -1.32 3.94
N GLY A 75 3.58 -0.13 4.01
CA GLY A 75 2.37 0.21 3.26
C GLY A 75 2.73 0.89 1.95
N PHE A 76 2.35 0.30 0.81
CA PHE A 76 2.57 0.88 -0.52
C PHE A 76 1.34 1.67 -0.99
N SER A 77 1.55 2.85 -1.59
CA SER A 77 0.50 3.62 -2.27
C SER A 77 -0.70 3.92 -1.35
N GLY A 78 -1.92 3.63 -1.79
CA GLY A 78 -3.15 3.80 -1.00
C GLY A 78 -3.19 3.00 0.31
N ALA A 79 -2.37 1.96 0.51
CA ALA A 79 -2.33 1.22 1.77
C ALA A 79 -1.83 2.09 2.95
N GLY A 80 -1.07 3.15 2.65
CA GLY A 80 -0.51 4.05 3.67
C GLY A 80 -1.57 4.66 4.60
N ILE A 81 -2.81 4.85 4.12
CA ILE A 81 -3.90 5.42 4.91
C ILE A 81 -4.30 4.54 6.11
N ALA A 82 -4.11 3.22 6.00
CA ALA A 82 -4.43 2.23 7.04
C ALA A 82 -3.19 1.77 7.82
N LEU A 83 -1.99 2.20 7.43
CA LEU A 83 -0.74 1.67 7.98
C LEU A 83 -0.61 1.77 9.51
N PRO A 84 -1.11 2.83 10.19
CA PRO A 84 -1.08 2.86 11.66
C PRO A 84 -1.87 1.71 12.32
N LEU A 85 -3.05 1.36 11.80
CA LEU A 85 -3.82 0.20 12.29
C LEU A 85 -3.09 -1.11 12.01
N LEU A 86 -2.47 -1.24 10.84
CA LEU A 86 -1.75 -2.45 10.45
C LEU A 86 -0.49 -2.63 11.29
N ALA A 87 0.21 -1.53 11.62
CA ALA A 87 1.39 -1.56 12.49
C ALA A 87 1.04 -2.00 13.91
N GLU A 88 -0.07 -1.49 14.46
CA GLU A 88 -0.59 -1.93 15.77
C GLU A 88 -0.95 -3.42 15.74
N ALA A 89 -1.73 -3.86 14.74
CA ALA A 89 -2.18 -5.24 14.64
C ALA A 89 -1.05 -6.25 14.39
N SER A 90 -0.03 -5.89 13.60
CA SER A 90 1.13 -6.74 13.37
C SER A 90 2.18 -6.69 14.49
N GLY A 91 2.02 -5.80 15.47
CA GLY A 91 3.02 -5.56 16.52
C GLY A 91 4.35 -5.01 15.99
N ALA A 92 4.32 -4.29 14.86
CA ALA A 92 5.54 -3.83 14.20
C ALA A 92 6.25 -2.76 15.02
N ARG A 93 7.57 -2.89 15.16
CA ARG A 93 8.44 -1.87 15.75
C ARG A 93 8.75 -0.72 14.78
N ARG A 94 8.53 -0.93 13.49
CA ARG A 94 8.75 0.07 12.42
C ARG A 94 7.61 0.03 11.41
N ALA A 95 7.11 1.21 11.05
CA ALA A 95 6.13 1.41 10.00
C ALA A 95 6.74 2.25 8.87
N VAL A 96 6.71 1.74 7.64
CA VAL A 96 7.29 2.40 6.46
C VAL A 96 6.19 2.72 5.45
N TRP A 97 6.01 4.01 5.18
CA TRP A 97 5.21 4.49 4.06
C TRP A 97 6.08 4.45 2.80
N LEU A 98 5.80 3.51 1.91
CA LEU A 98 6.50 3.35 0.63
C LEU A 98 5.70 4.02 -0.46
N ASP A 99 6.08 5.24 -0.84
CA ASP A 99 5.42 6.08 -1.84
C ASP A 99 3.89 6.04 -1.65
N ALA A 100 3.47 6.43 -0.44
CA ALA A 100 2.17 6.07 0.11
C ALA A 100 1.46 7.27 0.74
N VAL A 101 0.12 7.17 0.79
CA VAL A 101 -0.74 8.18 1.41
C VAL A 101 -0.39 8.28 2.90
N LEU A 102 -0.06 9.47 3.37
CA LEU A 102 0.26 9.72 4.77
C LEU A 102 -1.01 10.19 5.52
N PRO A 103 -1.57 9.39 6.44
CA PRO A 103 -2.74 9.81 7.21
C PRO A 103 -2.38 10.98 8.16
N PRO A 104 -3.38 11.74 8.66
CA PRO A 104 -3.15 12.71 9.74
C PRO A 104 -2.54 12.02 10.97
N ALA A 105 -1.95 12.79 11.89
CA ALA A 105 -1.29 12.21 13.07
C ALA A 105 -2.26 11.50 14.04
N ALA A 106 -3.53 11.89 14.05
CA ALA A 106 -4.58 11.29 14.87
C ALA A 106 -5.97 11.52 14.25
N GLY A 107 -6.97 10.82 14.76
CA GLY A 107 -8.38 11.00 14.42
C GLY A 107 -8.83 10.10 13.28
N THR A 108 -9.43 10.68 12.23
CA THR A 108 -9.94 9.92 11.08
C THR A 108 -9.23 10.37 9.81
N ALA A 109 -8.50 9.45 9.19
CA ALA A 109 -7.93 9.64 7.87
C ALA A 109 -9.05 9.61 6.82
N ARG A 110 -8.92 10.51 5.84
CA ARG A 110 -9.81 10.57 4.66
C ARG A 110 -8.93 10.61 3.42
N TRP A 111 -9.45 10.06 2.33
CA TRP A 111 -8.78 10.14 1.05
C TRP A 111 -8.62 11.60 0.60
N PRO A 112 -7.52 11.95 -0.09
CA PRO A 112 -7.35 13.28 -0.66
C PRO A 112 -8.53 13.65 -1.57
N ALA A 113 -8.99 14.90 -1.50
CA ALA A 113 -10.21 15.34 -2.21
C ALA A 113 -10.18 15.03 -3.71
N GLY A 114 -9.06 15.30 -4.38
CA GLY A 114 -8.89 15.04 -5.82
C GLY A 114 -8.88 13.55 -6.20
N VAL A 115 -8.76 12.61 -5.26
CA VAL A 115 -8.96 11.18 -5.55
C VAL A 115 -10.45 10.88 -5.75
N ARG A 116 -11.34 11.44 -4.91
CA ARG A 116 -12.79 11.21 -5.04
C ARG A 116 -13.35 11.73 -6.36
N GLU A 117 -12.87 12.90 -6.80
CA GLU A 117 -13.26 13.51 -8.07
C GLU A 117 -12.84 12.65 -9.27
N ARG A 118 -11.63 12.06 -9.23
CA ARG A 118 -11.14 11.16 -10.28
C ARG A 118 -11.86 9.82 -10.31
N VAL A 119 -12.35 9.35 -9.17
CA VAL A 119 -13.04 8.06 -9.05
C VAL A 119 -14.51 8.17 -9.44
N ALA A 120 -15.16 9.29 -9.18
CA ALA A 120 -16.58 9.51 -9.48
C ALA A 120 -17.02 9.07 -10.90
N PRO A 121 -16.31 9.42 -12.00
CA PRO A 121 -16.71 8.99 -13.35
C PRO A 121 -16.50 7.50 -13.64
N LEU A 122 -15.83 6.76 -12.75
CA LEU A 122 -15.50 5.34 -12.92
C LEU A 122 -16.48 4.42 -12.16
N VAL A 123 -17.44 5.01 -11.43
CA VAL A 123 -18.48 4.30 -10.68
C VAL A 123 -19.55 3.82 -11.66
N GLY A 124 -19.76 2.51 -11.73
CA GLY A 124 -20.89 1.94 -12.47
C GLY A 124 -22.20 2.03 -11.68
N ASP A 125 -23.32 1.80 -12.37
CA ASP A 125 -24.67 1.85 -11.79
C ASP A 125 -24.87 0.89 -10.61
N ASP A 126 -24.05 -0.16 -10.53
CA ASP A 126 -24.04 -1.12 -9.43
C ASP A 126 -23.23 -0.64 -8.21
N GLY A 127 -22.81 0.63 -8.14
CA GLY A 127 -22.11 1.22 -7.00
C GLY A 127 -20.67 0.75 -6.83
N ARG A 128 -20.07 0.17 -7.87
CA ARG A 128 -18.68 -0.29 -7.87
C ARG A 128 -17.84 0.45 -8.91
N VAL A 129 -16.60 0.69 -8.54
CA VAL A 129 -15.60 1.25 -9.44
C VAL A 129 -15.00 0.14 -10.29
N ALA A 130 -14.84 0.40 -11.59
CA ALA A 130 -14.18 -0.50 -12.51
C ALA A 130 -12.78 -0.89 -12.01
N ASP A 131 -12.27 -2.01 -12.51
CA ASP A 131 -10.91 -2.46 -12.21
C ASP A 131 -9.89 -1.40 -12.63
N TRP A 132 -9.01 -1.03 -11.70
CA TRP A 132 -7.95 -0.02 -11.90
C TRP A 132 -7.10 -0.28 -13.13
N THR A 133 -6.82 -1.55 -13.44
CA THR A 133 -5.98 -1.90 -14.60
C THR A 133 -6.61 -1.53 -15.94
N THR A 134 -7.93 -1.27 -15.95
CA THR A 134 -8.70 -0.89 -17.14
C THR A 134 -8.84 0.61 -17.33
N TRP A 135 -8.42 1.43 -16.35
CA TRP A 135 -8.68 2.89 -16.36
C TRP A 135 -7.82 3.65 -17.37
N TRP A 136 -6.67 3.10 -17.75
CA TRP A 136 -5.65 3.77 -18.55
C TRP A 136 -5.54 3.21 -19.98
N GLY A 137 -6.43 2.28 -20.35
CA GLY A 137 -6.41 1.57 -21.64
C GLY A 137 -5.48 0.35 -21.67
N PRO A 138 -5.62 -0.52 -22.70
CA PRO A 138 -4.95 -1.83 -22.74
C PRO A 138 -3.42 -1.75 -22.79
N ASP A 139 -2.85 -0.71 -23.39
CA ASP A 139 -1.40 -0.58 -23.60
C ASP A 139 -0.68 0.20 -22.49
N ALA A 140 -1.39 0.94 -21.64
CA ALA A 140 -0.78 1.76 -20.60
C ALA A 140 0.00 0.92 -19.58
N MET A 141 -0.51 -0.28 -19.27
CA MET A 141 0.17 -1.20 -18.36
C MET A 141 1.48 -1.75 -18.93
N ALA A 142 1.65 -1.80 -20.26
CA ALA A 142 2.91 -2.23 -20.87
C ALA A 142 4.03 -1.20 -20.66
N GLY A 143 3.70 0.10 -20.69
CA GLY A 143 4.66 1.16 -20.36
C GLY A 143 4.96 1.24 -18.86
N LEU A 144 3.95 1.00 -18.01
CA LEU A 144 4.07 1.07 -16.55
C LEU A 144 4.79 -0.14 -15.94
N VAL A 145 4.57 -1.34 -16.48
CA VAL A 145 5.19 -2.59 -16.04
C VAL A 145 5.74 -3.31 -17.28
N PRO A 146 6.99 -3.04 -17.69
CA PRO A 146 7.55 -3.58 -18.94
C PRO A 146 7.70 -5.10 -18.94
N ASP A 147 8.04 -5.70 -17.79
CA ASP A 147 8.14 -7.16 -17.66
C ASP A 147 6.76 -7.81 -17.89
N ALA A 148 6.68 -8.68 -18.90
CA ALA A 148 5.42 -9.28 -19.32
C ALA A 148 4.84 -10.25 -18.29
N GLY A 149 5.69 -10.97 -17.55
CA GLY A 149 5.25 -11.92 -16.53
C GLY A 149 4.67 -11.20 -15.32
N VAL A 150 5.38 -10.18 -14.83
CA VAL A 150 4.90 -9.32 -13.73
C VAL A 150 3.62 -8.61 -14.14
N ARG A 151 3.58 -8.04 -15.36
CA ARG A 151 2.37 -7.39 -15.87
C ARG A 151 1.18 -8.35 -15.94
N ALA A 152 1.36 -9.55 -16.49
CA ALA A 152 0.30 -10.55 -16.56
C ALA A 152 -0.22 -10.94 -15.17
N ALA A 153 0.68 -11.10 -14.18
CA ALA A 153 0.29 -11.39 -12.80
C ALA A 153 -0.52 -10.25 -12.17
N VAL A 154 -0.10 -8.99 -12.36
CA VAL A 154 -0.83 -7.80 -11.86
C VAL A 154 -2.21 -7.70 -12.52
N LEU A 155 -2.30 -7.93 -13.84
CA LEU A 155 -3.57 -7.90 -14.57
C LEU A 155 -4.52 -9.02 -14.13
N ALA A 156 -4.00 -10.22 -13.83
CA ALA A 156 -4.80 -11.34 -13.33
C ALA A 156 -5.41 -11.07 -11.94
N GLU A 157 -4.87 -10.09 -11.20
CA GLU A 157 -5.38 -9.65 -9.90
C GLU A 157 -6.37 -8.48 -9.98
N GLY A 158 -6.73 -8.08 -11.19
CA GLY A 158 -7.75 -7.07 -11.47
C GLY A 158 -9.08 -7.36 -10.77
N HIS A 159 -9.67 -6.36 -10.13
CA HIS A 159 -10.94 -6.50 -9.41
C HIS A 159 -11.67 -5.17 -9.23
N ARG A 160 -12.99 -5.23 -8.99
CA ARG A 160 -13.85 -4.06 -8.77
C ARG A 160 -14.03 -3.79 -7.28
N LEU A 161 -14.09 -2.51 -6.90
CA LEU A 161 -14.19 -2.09 -5.50
C LEU A 161 -15.48 -1.31 -5.23
N PRO A 162 -16.02 -1.36 -4.00
CA PRO A 162 -17.11 -0.47 -3.59
C PRO A 162 -16.72 1.01 -3.76
N ALA A 163 -17.59 1.81 -4.36
CA ALA A 163 -17.32 3.24 -4.60
C ALA A 163 -17.15 4.04 -3.30
N ASP A 164 -17.79 3.61 -2.22
CA ASP A 164 -17.69 4.28 -0.93
C ASP A 164 -16.33 4.06 -0.23
N LEU A 165 -15.43 3.24 -0.78
CA LEU A 165 -14.04 3.11 -0.30
C LEU A 165 -13.36 4.47 -0.16
N TRP A 166 -13.53 5.34 -1.15
CA TRP A 166 -12.89 6.66 -1.19
C TRP A 166 -13.58 7.72 -0.33
N SER A 167 -14.79 7.44 0.17
CA SER A 167 -15.48 8.28 1.16
C SER A 167 -15.40 7.73 2.58
N THR A 168 -15.06 6.44 2.73
CA THR A 168 -14.97 5.77 4.03
C THR A 168 -13.78 6.29 4.80
N GLY A 169 -14.02 6.76 6.03
CA GLY A 169 -12.96 7.19 6.94
C GLY A 169 -12.23 5.99 7.55
N VAL A 170 -10.92 6.15 7.77
CA VAL A 170 -10.08 5.15 8.43
C VAL A 170 -9.62 5.70 9.78
N PRO A 171 -9.85 5.01 10.91
CA PRO A 171 -9.36 5.49 12.20
C PRO A 171 -7.83 5.44 12.24
N VAL A 172 -7.23 6.46 12.86
CA VAL A 172 -5.78 6.57 13.04
C VAL A 172 -5.46 6.41 14.52
N PRO A 173 -5.07 5.21 14.98
CA PRO A 173 -4.57 5.02 16.33
C PRO A 173 -3.23 5.76 16.52
N PRO A 174 -2.83 6.05 17.78
CA PRO A 174 -1.48 6.51 18.08
C PRO A 174 -0.44 5.51 17.53
N LEU A 175 0.57 6.02 16.83
CA LEU A 175 1.61 5.18 16.26
C LEU A 175 2.75 4.98 17.26
N ALA A 176 2.87 3.76 17.81
CA ALA A 176 3.99 3.38 18.65
C ALA A 176 5.26 2.99 17.86
N ALA A 177 5.08 2.55 16.61
CA ALA A 177 6.18 2.14 15.74
C ALA A 177 7.05 3.32 15.28
N GLU A 178 8.35 3.08 15.07
CA GLU A 178 9.22 4.04 14.40
C GLU A 178 8.70 4.30 12.98
N ALA A 179 8.35 5.54 12.68
CA ALA A 179 7.83 5.94 11.38
C ALA A 179 8.96 6.29 10.40
N ARG A 180 8.85 5.81 9.17
CA ARG A 180 9.75 6.16 8.05
C ARG A 180 8.96 6.36 6.77
N TYR A 181 9.52 7.14 5.85
CA TYR A 181 8.97 7.34 4.53
C TYR A 181 10.00 6.99 3.45
N VAL A 182 9.57 6.32 2.39
CA VAL A 182 10.37 6.10 1.18
C VAL A 182 9.65 6.79 0.03
N HIS A 183 10.28 7.83 -0.52
CA HIS A 183 9.73 8.68 -1.57
C HIS A 183 10.26 8.27 -2.94
N LEU A 184 9.40 7.67 -3.76
CA LEU A 184 9.79 7.15 -5.07
C LEU A 184 9.41 8.11 -6.20
N SER A 185 8.25 8.78 -6.13
CA SER A 185 7.70 9.49 -7.29
C SER A 185 7.07 10.85 -6.96
N PRO A 186 6.97 11.76 -7.95
CA PRO A 186 6.42 13.11 -7.72
C PRO A 186 4.96 13.12 -7.25
N ALA A 187 4.22 12.03 -7.52
CA ALA A 187 2.83 11.89 -7.11
C ALA A 187 2.63 11.95 -5.58
N TYR A 188 3.71 11.70 -4.82
CA TYR A 188 3.73 11.67 -3.36
C TYR A 188 4.63 12.75 -2.74
N ASP A 189 5.00 13.80 -3.50
CA ASP A 189 5.80 14.93 -3.01
C ASP A 189 5.21 15.53 -1.72
N GLY A 190 3.88 15.72 -1.70
CA GLY A 190 3.17 16.29 -0.56
C GLY A 190 3.20 15.38 0.68
N ASP A 191 3.01 14.07 0.51
CA ASP A 191 3.09 13.09 1.60
C ASP A 191 4.53 12.98 2.15
N ALA A 192 5.53 12.99 1.27
CA ALA A 192 6.94 12.98 1.66
C ALA A 192 7.35 14.27 2.37
N ALA A 193 6.84 15.44 1.95
CA ALA A 193 7.05 16.71 2.64
C ALA A 193 6.43 16.67 4.04
N ALA A 194 5.17 16.23 4.16
CA ALA A 194 4.50 16.09 5.44
C ALA A 194 5.21 15.11 6.40
N ALA A 195 5.84 14.05 5.88
CA ALA A 195 6.68 13.16 6.68
C ALA A 195 7.95 13.89 7.21
N ARG A 196 8.60 14.71 6.38
CA ARG A 196 9.75 15.53 6.82
C ARG A 196 9.35 16.56 7.87
N ASP A 197 8.18 17.20 7.72
CA ASP A 197 7.66 18.16 8.68
C ASP A 197 7.37 17.52 10.05
N ARG A 198 7.07 16.22 10.08
CA ARG A 198 6.97 15.42 11.32
C ARG A 198 8.32 14.99 11.89
N GLY A 199 9.43 15.36 11.26
CA GLY A 199 10.78 14.96 11.63
C GLY A 199 11.12 13.50 11.30
N TRP A 200 10.35 12.85 10.43
CA TRP A 200 10.59 11.44 10.10
C TRP A 200 11.77 11.28 9.12
N PRO A 201 12.55 10.19 9.23
CA PRO A 201 13.49 9.82 8.19
C PRO A 201 12.76 9.58 6.85
N VAL A 202 13.21 10.30 5.80
CA VAL A 202 12.70 10.13 4.43
C VAL A 202 13.85 9.72 3.52
N ALA A 203 13.73 8.54 2.92
CA ALA A 203 14.66 8.03 1.91
C ALA A 203 14.10 8.23 0.50
N GLY A 204 14.97 8.36 -0.50
CA GLY A 204 14.58 8.58 -1.89
C GLY A 204 14.36 10.07 -2.23
N ASP A 205 14.40 10.36 -3.52
CA ASP A 205 14.42 11.73 -4.07
C ASP A 205 13.13 12.12 -4.80
N GLY A 206 12.15 11.21 -4.91
CA GLY A 206 10.90 11.48 -5.61
C GLY A 206 11.00 11.55 -7.13
N ARG A 207 12.15 11.21 -7.72
CA ARG A 207 12.40 11.36 -9.17
C ARG A 207 12.24 10.06 -9.95
N GLY A 208 11.81 9.00 -9.30
CA GLY A 208 11.54 7.69 -9.90
C GLY A 208 10.07 7.51 -10.31
N ALA A 209 9.70 6.25 -10.52
CA ALA A 209 8.35 5.85 -10.86
C ALA A 209 7.65 5.23 -9.64
N HIS A 210 6.34 5.46 -9.51
CA HIS A 210 5.53 4.89 -8.43
C HIS A 210 5.61 3.35 -8.41
N LEU A 211 5.58 2.72 -9.59
CA LEU A 211 5.69 1.28 -9.75
C LEU A 211 7.13 0.74 -9.74
N ALA A 212 8.12 1.53 -9.27
CA ALA A 212 9.48 1.04 -9.08
C ALA A 212 9.56 -0.16 -8.11
N VAL A 213 8.55 -0.36 -7.26
CA VAL A 213 8.40 -1.58 -6.46
C VAL A 213 8.35 -2.86 -7.32
N ALA A 214 7.85 -2.76 -8.55
CA ALA A 214 7.79 -3.85 -9.52
C ALA A 214 8.92 -3.78 -10.55
N THR A 215 9.29 -2.57 -11.01
CA THR A 215 10.22 -2.39 -12.15
C THR A 215 11.68 -2.20 -11.74
N ASP A 216 11.97 -1.76 -10.51
CA ASP A 216 13.31 -1.61 -9.95
C ASP A 216 13.36 -2.02 -8.47
N PRO A 217 13.06 -3.30 -8.16
CA PRO A 217 12.96 -3.77 -6.79
C PRO A 217 14.30 -3.71 -6.04
N ALA A 218 15.43 -3.71 -6.75
CA ALA A 218 16.76 -3.61 -6.15
C ALA A 218 17.01 -2.21 -5.55
N ARG A 219 16.69 -1.15 -6.30
CA ARG A 219 16.76 0.23 -5.79
C ARG A 219 15.80 0.42 -4.61
N VAL A 220 14.56 -0.06 -4.73
CA VAL A 220 13.58 0.09 -3.65
C VAL A 220 14.01 -0.67 -2.39
N ALA A 221 14.51 -1.90 -2.51
CA ALA A 221 15.01 -2.66 -1.37
C ALA A 221 16.19 -1.97 -0.66
N ALA A 222 17.02 -1.21 -1.37
CA ALA A 222 18.10 -0.43 -0.76
C ALA A 222 17.58 0.76 0.07
N LEU A 223 16.47 1.38 -0.34
CA LEU A 223 15.83 2.49 0.37
C LEU A 223 15.08 2.05 1.64
N LEU A 224 14.76 0.77 1.79
CA LEU A 224 14.04 0.21 2.94
C LEU A 224 14.94 -0.13 4.14
N ARG A 225 16.26 -0.03 4.00
CA ARG A 225 17.23 -0.39 5.06
C ARG A 225 17.26 0.64 6.19
#